data_AF-A0A7V3HUK2-F1
#
_entry.id   AF-A0A7V3HUK2-F1
#
_cell.length_a   1.000
_cell.length_b   1.000
_cell.length_c   1.000
_cell.angle_alpha   90.00
_cell.angle_beta   90.00
_cell.angle_gamma   90.00
#
_symmetry.space_group_name_H-M   'P 1'
#
loop_
_entity.id
_entity.type
_entity.pdbx_description
1 polymer ?
#
loop_
_entity_poly.entity_id
_entity_poly.type
_entity_poly.pdbx_seq_one_letter_code
_entity_poly.pdbx_strand_id
1 'polypeptide(L)'
;MLIRSGKIQFLFWTAFFAVVLYLWIVTVGLQTFVLPDEKPMDLPQDVVFLMFMLYGLLAVTVVTGTIISTMINSKFYQRFFSVFIIVSLLTLLATRSVFG
;
A
#
# COMPACT_ATOMS: atom_id res chain seq x y z
N MET A 1 21.71 -14.66 -14.44
CA MET A 1 20.49 -14.95 -15.21
C MET A 1 19.56 -15.78 -14.33
N LEU A 2 18.64 -15.12 -13.63
CA LEU A 2 17.91 -15.70 -12.50
C LEU A 2 16.64 -16.37 -13.05
N ILE A 3 16.75 -17.66 -13.42
CA ILE A 3 15.59 -18.50 -13.71
C ILE A 3 14.88 -18.73 -12.38
N ARG A 4 14.10 -17.75 -11.94
CA ARG A 4 13.21 -17.87 -10.79
C ARG A 4 11.87 -18.33 -11.35
N SER A 5 11.38 -19.46 -10.83
CA SER A 5 10.00 -19.94 -11.01
C SER A 5 9.03 -18.77 -11.15
N GLY A 6 8.17 -18.78 -12.18
CA GLY A 6 7.24 -17.67 -12.46
C GLY A 6 6.41 -17.24 -11.25
N LYS A 7 6.22 -18.15 -10.28
CA LYS A 7 5.61 -17.88 -8.98
C LYS A 7 6.38 -16.85 -8.13
N ILE A 8 7.71 -16.92 -8.11
CA ILE A 8 8.54 -15.95 -7.38
C ILE A 8 8.64 -14.63 -8.15
N GLN A 9 8.65 -14.66 -9.49
CA GLN A 9 8.56 -13.43 -10.27
C GLN A 9 7.23 -12.71 -10.01
N PHE A 10 6.11 -13.44 -9.96
CA PHE A 10 4.82 -12.89 -9.57
C PHE A 10 4.90 -12.23 -8.18
N LEU A 11 5.40 -12.94 -7.16
CA LEU A 11 5.54 -12.39 -5.81
C LEU A 11 6.44 -11.13 -5.76
N PHE A 12 7.51 -11.11 -6.54
CA PHE A 12 8.37 -9.93 -6.68
C PHE A 12 7.59 -8.75 -7.25
N TRP A 13 6.85 -8.95 -8.34
CA TRP A 13 6.03 -7.89 -8.95
C TRP A 13 4.90 -7.43 -8.04
N THR A 14 4.22 -8.34 -7.34
CA THR A 14 3.19 -8.00 -6.37
C THR A 14 3.77 -7.18 -5.20
N ALA A 15 4.95 -7.57 -4.70
CA ALA A 15 5.63 -6.84 -3.63
C ALA A 15 6.09 -5.45 -4.10
N PHE A 16 6.67 -5.35 -5.30
CA PHE A 16 7.08 -4.08 -5.90
C PHE A 16 5.88 -3.16 -6.10
N PHE A 17 4.77 -3.68 -6.64
CA PHE A 17 3.54 -2.92 -6.85
C PHE A 17 2.93 -2.44 -5.53
N ALA A 18 2.95 -3.26 -4.47
CA ALA A 18 2.50 -2.85 -3.15
C ALA A 18 3.33 -1.67 -2.59
N VAL A 19 4.65 -1.68 -2.79
CA VAL A 19 5.54 -0.56 -2.40
C VAL A 19 5.20 0.70 -3.18
N VAL A 20 5.04 0.59 -4.50
CA VAL A 20 4.70 1.74 -5.36
C VAL A 20 3.35 2.33 -4.97
N LEU A 21 2.32 1.48 -4.76
CA LEU A 21 1.01 1.93 -4.28
C LEU A 21 1.10 2.65 -2.94
N TYR A 22 1.87 2.09 -2.00
CA TYR A 22 2.05 2.71 -0.69
C TYR A 22 2.73 4.07 -0.78
N LEU A 23 3.81 4.19 -1.55
CA LEU A 23 4.49 5.47 -1.77
C LEU A 23 3.57 6.48 -2.45
N TRP A 24 2.69 6.04 -3.35
CA TRP A 24 1.73 6.90 -4.00
C TRP A 24 0.68 7.41 -3.01
N ILE A 25 0.11 6.53 -2.17
CA ILE A 25 -0.81 6.91 -1.09
C ILE A 25 -0.17 7.95 -0.17
N VAL A 26 1.07 7.69 0.28
CA VAL A 26 1.80 8.63 1.15
C VAL A 26 2.00 9.96 0.46
N THR A 27 2.44 9.96 -0.80
CA THR A 27 2.66 11.19 -1.58
C THR A 27 1.38 12.01 -1.73
N VAL A 28 0.27 11.38 -2.11
CA VAL A 28 -1.04 12.04 -2.23
C VAL A 28 -1.48 12.60 -0.88
N GLY A 29 -1.40 11.80 0.19
CA GLY A 29 -1.76 12.26 1.53
C GLY A 29 -0.90 13.45 2.00
N LEU A 30 0.40 13.43 1.72
CA LEU A 30 1.32 14.52 2.08
C LEU A 30 1.00 15.80 1.29
N GLN A 31 0.83 15.70 -0.03
CA GLN A 31 0.53 16.85 -0.88
C GLN A 31 -0.84 17.46 -0.57
N THR A 32 -1.84 16.64 -0.26
CA THR A 32 -3.20 17.16 -0.04
C THR A 32 -3.38 17.72 1.36
N PHE A 33 -2.78 17.12 2.39
CA PHE A 33 -3.12 17.45 3.76
C PHE A 33 -2.00 18.06 4.61
N VAL A 34 -0.73 17.82 4.25
CA VAL A 34 0.41 18.31 5.03
C VAL A 34 1.10 19.49 4.33
N LEU A 35 1.24 19.43 3.01
CA LEU A 35 1.88 20.43 2.16
C LEU A 35 0.98 20.87 1.00
N PRO A 36 -0.24 21.38 1.28
CA PRO A 36 -1.09 21.89 0.21
C PRO A 36 -0.53 23.20 -0.37
N ASP A 37 -0.47 23.30 -1.70
CA ASP A 37 -0.14 24.55 -2.40
C ASP A 37 -1.21 25.63 -2.14
N GLU A 38 -2.48 25.21 -2.02
CA GLU A 38 -3.60 26.04 -1.58
C GLU A 38 -4.38 25.30 -0.49
N LYS A 39 -4.61 25.94 0.66
CA LYS A 39 -5.37 25.32 1.75
C LYS A 39 -6.78 24.95 1.26
N PRO A 40 -7.15 23.66 1.21
CA PRO A 40 -8.48 23.29 0.76
C PRO A 40 -9.52 23.84 1.74
N MET A 41 -10.43 24.69 1.25
CA MET A 41 -11.54 25.24 2.04
C MET A 41 -12.57 24.15 2.41
N ASP A 42 -12.68 23.13 1.56
CA ASP A 42 -13.53 21.94 1.74
C ASP A 42 -12.69 20.67 1.56
N LEU A 43 -13.12 19.56 2.17
CA LEU A 43 -12.50 18.25 1.96
C LEU A 43 -12.55 17.88 0.46
N PRO A 44 -11.41 17.72 -0.23
CA PRO A 44 -11.39 17.43 -1.65
C PRO A 44 -11.89 16.00 -1.91
N GLN A 45 -13.18 15.88 -2.24
CA GLN A 45 -13.87 14.60 -2.37
C GLN A 45 -13.23 13.68 -3.41
N ASP A 46 -12.73 14.25 -4.51
CA ASP A 46 -12.02 13.50 -5.56
C ASP A 46 -10.73 12.85 -5.04
N VAL A 47 -10.00 13.55 -4.16
CA VAL A 47 -8.78 13.01 -3.54
C VAL A 47 -9.11 11.93 -2.52
N VAL A 48 -10.17 12.13 -1.71
CA VAL A 48 -10.63 11.11 -0.76
C VAL A 48 -11.04 9.84 -1.51
N PHE A 49 -11.77 9.97 -2.62
CA PHE A 49 -12.14 8.84 -3.46
C PHE A 49 -10.92 8.15 -4.07
N LEU A 50 -9.95 8.92 -4.57
CA LEU A 50 -8.68 8.39 -5.07
C LEU A 50 -7.90 7.63 -3.99
N MET A 51 -7.78 8.18 -2.78
CA MET A 51 -7.15 7.51 -1.65
C MET A 51 -7.88 6.22 -1.28
N PHE A 52 -9.22 6.23 -1.25
CA PHE A 52 -10.02 5.04 -1.00
C PHE A 52 -9.74 3.94 -2.04
N MET A 53 -9.69 4.29 -3.32
CA MET A 53 -9.33 3.35 -4.38
C MET A 53 -7.91 2.81 -4.23
N LEU A 54 -6.93 3.68 -3.92
CA LEU A 54 -5.54 3.28 -3.73
C LEU A 54 -5.36 2.35 -2.53
N TYR A 55 -6.01 2.64 -1.39
CA TYR A 55 -6.00 1.74 -0.23
C TYR A 55 -6.71 0.41 -0.53
N GLY A 56 -7.81 0.43 -1.29
CA GLY A 56 -8.49 -0.78 -1.74
C GLY A 56 -7.61 -1.66 -2.63
N LEU A 57 -6.94 -1.06 -3.61
CA LEU A 57 -5.94 -1.73 -4.45
C LEU A 57 -4.80 -2.30 -3.61
N LEU A 58 -4.27 -1.51 -2.67
CA LEU A 58 -3.20 -1.96 -1.78
C LEU A 58 -3.64 -3.16 -0.95
N ALA A 59 -4.85 -3.14 -0.38
CA ALA A 59 -5.39 -4.24 0.39
C ALA A 59 -5.48 -5.52 -0.45
N VAL A 60 -6.02 -5.44 -1.69
CA VAL A 60 -6.11 -6.59 -2.60
C VAL A 60 -4.71 -7.12 -2.96
N THR A 61 -3.77 -6.24 -3.28
CA THR A 61 -2.39 -6.61 -3.61
C THR A 61 -1.70 -7.33 -2.44
N VAL A 62 -1.81 -6.79 -1.23
CA VAL A 62 -1.17 -7.35 -0.04
C VAL A 62 -1.81 -8.67 0.38
N VAL A 63 -3.15 -8.79 0.34
CA VAL A 63 -3.86 -10.04 0.62
C VAL A 63 -3.49 -11.12 -0.40
N THR A 64 -3.50 -10.78 -1.69
CA THR A 64 -3.12 -11.71 -2.77
C THR A 64 -1.67 -12.17 -2.61
N GLY A 65 -0.76 -11.23 -2.35
CA GLY A 65 0.65 -11.53 -2.09
C GLY A 65 0.84 -12.43 -0.87
N THR A 66 0.08 -12.17 0.21
CA THR A 66 0.10 -13.00 1.42
C THR A 66 -0.35 -14.42 1.12
N ILE A 67 -1.51 -14.61 0.48
CA ILE A 67 -2.06 -15.92 0.13
C ILE A 67 -1.04 -16.71 -0.71
N ILE A 68 -0.53 -16.11 -1.78
CA ILE A 68 0.40 -16.79 -2.70
C ILE A 68 1.74 -17.10 -2.00
N SER A 69 2.23 -16.21 -1.14
CA SER A 69 3.44 -16.46 -0.36
C SER A 69 3.26 -17.61 0.64
N THR A 70 2.06 -17.78 1.19
CA THR A 70 1.68 -18.90 2.05
C THR A 70 1.61 -20.20 1.24
N MET A 71 0.96 -20.20 0.08
CA MET A 71 0.84 -21.38 -0.80
C MET A 71 2.21 -21.90 -1.29
N ILE A 72 3.17 -21.01 -1.54
CA ILE A 72 4.51 -21.38 -2.01
C ILE A 72 5.48 -21.59 -0.83
N ASN A 73 5.01 -21.44 0.41
CA ASN A 73 5.79 -21.56 1.63
C ASN A 73 7.06 -20.67 1.62
N SER A 74 6.94 -19.45 1.07
CA SER A 74 8.05 -18.52 0.99
C SER A 74 8.14 -17.65 2.23
N LYS A 75 8.99 -18.04 3.19
CA LYS A 75 9.19 -17.31 4.46
C LYS A 75 9.54 -15.83 4.28
N PHE A 76 10.31 -15.49 3.23
CA PHE A 76 10.67 -14.11 2.93
C PHE A 76 9.44 -13.27 2.59
N TYR A 77 8.64 -13.70 1.61
CA TYR A 77 7.46 -12.93 1.17
C TYR A 77 6.34 -12.93 2.21
N GLN A 78 6.17 -14.03 2.96
CA GLN A 78 5.23 -14.06 4.09
C GLN A 78 5.55 -12.97 5.12
N ARG A 79 6.82 -12.84 5.52
CA ARG A 79 7.27 -11.78 6.43
C ARG A 79 7.11 -10.39 5.80
N PHE A 80 7.48 -10.24 4.53
CA PHE A 80 7.35 -8.98 3.80
C PHE A 80 5.90 -8.47 3.81
N PHE A 81 4.95 -9.29 3.36
CA PHE A 81 3.55 -8.88 3.32
C PHE A 81 2.95 -8.69 4.73
N SER A 82 3.36 -9.49 5.72
CA SER A 82 2.93 -9.30 7.11
C SER A 82 3.39 -7.96 7.69
N VAL A 83 4.65 -7.59 7.48
CA VAL A 83 5.18 -6.27 7.86
C VAL A 83 4.42 -5.18 7.10
N PHE A 84 4.14 -5.39 5.83
CA PHE A 84 3.42 -4.42 5.00
C PHE A 84 2.00 -4.14 5.50
N ILE A 85 1.29 -5.17 5.99
CA ILE A 85 -0.02 -5.02 6.65
C ILE A 85 0.11 -4.16 7.91
N ILE A 86 1.11 -4.41 8.74
CA ILE A 86 1.33 -3.64 9.97
C ILE A 86 1.63 -2.17 9.64
N VAL A 87 2.53 -1.93 8.67
CA VAL A 87 2.89 -0.58 8.24
C VAL A 87 1.68 0.16 7.69
N SER A 88 0.89 -0.46 6.81
CA SER A 88 -0.30 0.20 6.24
C SER A 88 -1.37 0.50 7.29
N LEU A 89 -1.57 -0.38 8.27
CA LEU A 89 -2.46 -0.13 9.41
C LEU A 89 -1.96 1.01 10.30
N LEU A 90 -0.66 1.04 10.62
CA LEU A 90 -0.07 2.13 11.39
C LEU A 90 -0.24 3.47 10.68
N THR A 91 -0.05 3.51 9.37
CA THR A 91 -0.25 4.72 8.57
C THR A 91 -1.71 5.17 8.62
N LEU A 92 -2.67 4.26 8.46
CA LEU A 92 -4.10 4.59 8.58
C LEU A 92 -4.46 5.13 9.98
N LEU A 93 -3.93 4.53 11.04
CA LEU A 93 -4.14 4.99 12.41
C LEU A 93 -3.52 6.37 12.65
N ALA A 94 -2.30 6.59 12.15
CA ALA A 94 -1.62 7.88 12.21
C ALA A 94 -2.42 8.95 11.47
N THR A 95 -2.89 8.66 10.26
CA THR A 95 -3.75 9.56 9.49
C THR A 95 -5.02 9.90 10.28
N ARG A 96 -5.73 8.90 10.83
CA ARG A 96 -6.91 9.16 11.66
C ARG A 96 -6.59 10.06 12.86
N SER A 97 -5.48 9.84 13.55
CA SER A 97 -5.08 10.67 14.69
C SER A 97 -4.80 12.13 14.33
N VAL A 98 -4.40 12.40 13.07
CA VAL A 98 -4.18 13.75 12.55
C VAL A 98 -5.50 14.46 12.20
N PHE A 99 -6.55 13.72 11.84
CA PHE A 99 -7.86 14.29 11.45
C PHE A 99 -8.94 14.25 12.55
N GLY A 100 -8.72 13.54 13.66
CA GLY A 100 -9.68 13.40 14.78
C GLY A 100 -10.43 12.08 14.76
#